data_AF-A0A959SKZ6-F1
#
_entry.id   AF-A0A959SKZ6-F1
#
_cell.length_a   1.000
_cell.length_b   1.000
_cell.length_c   1.000
_cell.angle_alpha   90.00
_cell.angle_beta   90.00
_cell.angle_gamma   90.00
#
_symmetry.space_group_name_H-M   'P 1'
#
loop_
_entity.id
_entity.type
_entity.pdbx_description
1 polymer ?
#
loop_
_entity_poly.entity_id
_entity_poly.type
_entity_poly.pdbx_seq_one_letter_code
_entity_poly.pdbx_strand_id
1 'polypeptide(L)'
;FIVPPNCYGGTNDQARRVAACIPNVEILDLPVDGEHDMVQSLDAVLTKVADEDAVPYIIAEIPTNPRVEVPDLVALRNALAKKRRTTTGSVAVEPVFILDQTFCPNVHFLGEGDLLSTVRAIAYVSGSKFPSGGLCTAGYCVGNTITDRAIERIALHLRLCDNEATDLQVATLAEQLPSMNQRIADAYRNTREFVNFIQRTLPAAKINFVPETLAEQGFTPSVFALDLPSHGNTEEERETHKRALNLKLIHRMISEIPQESKFCVSYGQLKGCYWTIPATSTQGTTKEGDKDYIVRVAVSPEMDLDLHKKVFAEFVEQDVLVSS
;
A
#
# COMPACT_ATOMS: atom_id res chain seq x y z
N PHE A 1 11.54 -9.37 13.60
CA PHE A 1 10.62 -8.92 12.54
C PHE A 1 11.43 -8.42 11.36
N ILE A 2 11.06 -8.78 10.15
CA ILE A 2 11.65 -8.31 8.90
C ILE A 2 10.61 -7.39 8.24
N VAL A 3 10.91 -6.09 8.09
CA VAL A 3 9.90 -5.09 7.72
C VAL A 3 10.47 -4.10 6.69
N PRO A 4 9.73 -3.76 5.62
CA PRO A 4 10.10 -2.70 4.71
C PRO A 4 10.23 -1.34 5.40
N PRO A 5 11.32 -0.58 5.17
CA PRO A 5 11.46 0.78 5.68
C PRO A 5 10.32 1.72 5.25
N ASN A 6 9.71 1.45 4.10
CA ASN A 6 8.71 2.25 3.41
C ASN A 6 7.27 1.70 3.52
N CYS A 7 7.02 0.65 4.32
CA CYS A 7 5.66 0.18 4.58
C CYS A 7 4.80 1.26 5.25
N TYR A 8 3.49 1.00 5.40
CA TYR A 8 2.58 1.87 6.13
C TYR A 8 3.18 2.29 7.48
N GLY A 9 3.20 3.61 7.75
CA GLY A 9 3.89 4.16 8.92
C GLY A 9 3.44 3.55 10.25
N GLY A 10 2.15 3.20 10.38
CA GLY A 10 1.64 2.50 11.55
C GLY A 10 2.17 1.07 11.71
N THR A 11 2.41 0.36 10.60
CA THR A 11 3.03 -0.98 10.59
C THR A 11 4.48 -0.89 11.07
N ASN A 12 5.25 0.06 10.54
CA ASN A 12 6.65 0.27 10.91
C ASN A 12 6.79 0.65 12.40
N ASP A 13 6.00 1.64 12.85
CA ASP A 13 5.97 2.11 14.24
C ASP A 13 5.55 0.99 15.20
N GLN A 14 4.47 0.25 14.90
CA GLN A 14 4.01 -0.85 15.74
C GLN A 14 5.06 -1.97 15.84
N ALA A 15 5.69 -2.38 14.73
CA ALA A 15 6.72 -3.41 14.75
C ALA A 15 7.92 -2.99 15.62
N ARG A 16 8.36 -1.73 15.50
CA ARG A 16 9.46 -1.19 16.30
C ARG A 16 9.10 -1.06 17.78
N ARG A 17 7.86 -0.69 18.11
CA ARG A 17 7.37 -0.69 19.51
C ARG A 17 7.36 -2.09 20.12
N VAL A 18 6.90 -3.10 19.37
CA VAL A 18 6.96 -4.49 19.82
C VAL A 18 8.40 -4.93 20.10
N ALA A 19 9.34 -4.62 19.20
CA ALA A 19 10.76 -4.92 19.40
C ALA A 19 11.34 -4.20 20.63
N ALA A 20 10.99 -2.93 20.85
CA ALA A 20 11.42 -2.19 22.04
C ALA A 20 10.88 -2.78 23.36
N CYS A 21 9.72 -3.43 23.33
CA CYS A 21 9.08 -4.02 24.51
C CYS A 21 9.51 -5.46 24.81
N ILE A 22 10.09 -6.18 23.85
CA ILE A 22 10.39 -7.62 23.99
C ILE A 22 11.90 -7.85 23.78
N PRO A 23 12.66 -8.24 24.83
CA PRO A 23 14.13 -8.29 24.77
C PRO A 23 14.74 -9.17 23.68
N ASN A 24 14.03 -10.20 23.25
CA ASN A 24 14.48 -11.17 22.24
C ASN A 24 13.86 -10.92 20.86
N VAL A 25 13.36 -9.72 20.60
CA VAL A 25 12.78 -9.33 19.31
C VAL A 25 13.56 -8.14 18.74
N GLU A 26 14.07 -8.32 17.53
CA GLU A 26 14.76 -7.29 16.76
C GLU A 26 14.03 -6.95 15.46
N ILE A 27 14.31 -5.77 14.91
CA ILE A 27 13.86 -5.33 13.58
C ILE A 27 15.02 -5.44 12.60
N LEU A 28 14.81 -6.22 11.54
CA LEU A 28 15.65 -6.21 10.35
C LEU A 28 14.90 -5.48 9.24
N ASP A 29 15.54 -4.47 8.66
CA ASP A 29 14.95 -3.76 7.53
C ASP A 29 14.97 -4.66 6.28
N LEU A 30 13.88 -4.62 5.50
CA LEU A 30 13.75 -5.28 4.20
C LEU A 30 13.77 -4.23 3.09
N PRO A 31 14.92 -3.97 2.43
CA PRO A 31 14.97 -3.04 1.31
C PRO A 31 14.16 -3.59 0.13
N VAL A 32 13.08 -2.90 -0.26
CA VAL A 32 12.17 -3.35 -1.34
C VAL A 32 11.87 -2.27 -2.38
N ASP A 33 12.58 -1.14 -2.33
CA ASP A 33 12.36 0.02 -3.19
C ASP A 33 13.65 0.41 -3.92
N GLY A 34 13.50 1.09 -5.07
CA GLY A 34 14.60 1.69 -5.83
C GLY A 34 15.42 0.65 -6.58
N GLU A 35 16.68 0.49 -6.21
CA GLU A 35 17.58 -0.51 -6.82
C GLU A 35 17.45 -1.90 -6.16
N HIS A 36 16.57 -2.06 -5.18
CA HIS A 36 16.44 -3.28 -4.39
C HIS A 36 15.21 -4.10 -4.79
N ASP A 37 15.45 -5.28 -5.37
CA ASP A 37 14.42 -6.28 -5.64
C ASP A 37 13.97 -7.00 -4.36
N MET A 38 12.66 -7.07 -4.12
CA MET A 38 12.09 -7.69 -2.92
C MET A 38 12.55 -9.14 -2.75
N VAL A 39 12.64 -9.93 -3.83
CA VAL A 39 12.98 -11.35 -3.74
C VAL A 39 14.44 -11.53 -3.36
N GLN A 40 15.36 -10.79 -3.98
CA GLN A 40 16.78 -10.81 -3.66
C GLN A 40 17.05 -10.34 -2.23
N SER A 41 16.47 -9.21 -1.83
CA SER A 41 16.57 -8.69 -0.47
C SER A 41 16.06 -9.68 0.56
N LEU A 42 14.92 -10.32 0.27
CA LEU A 42 14.34 -11.33 1.16
C LEU A 42 15.23 -12.56 1.28
N ASP A 43 15.78 -13.08 0.18
CA ASP A 43 16.67 -14.25 0.24
C ASP A 43 17.95 -13.96 1.05
N ALA A 44 18.51 -12.76 0.88
CA ALA A 44 19.69 -12.33 1.62
C ALA A 44 19.40 -12.18 3.12
N VAL A 45 18.30 -11.52 3.51
CA VAL A 45 17.93 -11.34 4.92
C VAL A 45 17.58 -12.68 5.57
N LEU A 46 16.82 -13.54 4.91
CA LEU A 46 16.48 -14.86 5.46
C LEU A 46 17.69 -15.78 5.61
N THR A 47 18.73 -15.59 4.79
CA THR A 47 20.00 -16.31 4.98
C THR A 47 20.69 -15.88 6.27
N LYS A 48 20.77 -14.57 6.54
CA LYS A 48 21.33 -14.05 7.81
C LYS A 48 20.54 -14.52 9.02
N VAL A 49 19.21 -14.48 8.95
CA VAL A 49 18.32 -14.94 10.03
C VAL A 49 18.49 -16.43 10.30
N ALA A 50 18.73 -17.23 9.25
CA ALA A 50 19.01 -18.65 9.41
C ALA A 50 20.35 -18.90 10.11
N ASP A 51 21.38 -18.11 9.81
CA ASP A 51 22.70 -18.24 10.46
C ASP A 51 22.62 -17.99 11.98
N GLU A 52 21.73 -17.10 12.40
CA GLU A 52 21.44 -16.76 13.80
C GLU A 52 20.44 -17.70 14.49
N ASP A 53 19.90 -18.69 13.76
CA ASP A 53 18.84 -19.59 14.24
C ASP A 53 17.61 -18.86 14.82
N ALA A 54 17.28 -17.71 14.22
CA ALA A 54 16.19 -16.85 14.66
C ALA A 54 14.85 -17.21 13.97
N VAL A 55 13.74 -16.76 14.57
CA VAL A 55 12.38 -17.01 14.06
C VAL A 55 11.93 -15.84 13.16
N PRO A 56 11.82 -16.04 11.83
CA PRO A 56 11.50 -14.94 10.92
C PRO A 56 9.99 -14.65 10.89
N TYR A 57 9.61 -13.43 11.24
CA TYR A 57 8.30 -12.86 10.91
C TYR A 57 8.51 -11.73 9.91
N ILE A 58 8.03 -11.93 8.69
CA ILE A 58 8.16 -10.97 7.59
C ILE A 58 6.85 -10.25 7.43
N ILE A 59 6.87 -8.92 7.31
CA ILE A 59 5.73 -8.13 6.89
C ILE A 59 6.05 -7.56 5.51
N ALA A 60 5.16 -7.70 4.54
CA ALA A 60 5.32 -7.11 3.22
C ALA A 60 3.96 -6.59 2.71
N GLU A 61 4.00 -5.63 1.80
CA GLU A 61 2.82 -5.11 1.11
C GLU A 61 2.94 -5.43 -0.37
N ILE A 62 1.88 -5.98 -0.97
CA ILE A 62 1.82 -6.20 -2.42
C ILE A 62 0.48 -5.67 -2.96
N PRO A 63 0.49 -4.67 -3.86
CA PRO A 63 1.65 -3.92 -4.33
C PRO A 63 2.34 -3.08 -3.24
N THR A 64 3.62 -2.74 -3.41
CA THR A 64 4.37 -1.94 -2.43
C THR A 64 3.81 -0.53 -2.29
N ASN A 65 3.85 0.05 -1.09
CA ASN A 65 3.54 1.46 -0.87
C ASN A 65 4.84 2.29 -0.83
N PRO A 66 4.91 3.50 -1.42
CA PRO A 66 3.90 4.21 -2.21
C PRO A 66 3.97 3.95 -3.72
N ARG A 67 4.91 3.12 -4.19
CA ARG A 67 5.26 2.99 -5.62
C ARG A 67 4.39 2.03 -6.42
N VAL A 68 3.60 1.18 -5.74
CA VAL A 68 2.66 0.22 -6.33
C VAL A 68 3.37 -0.85 -7.18
N GLU A 69 4.50 -1.36 -6.69
CA GLU A 69 5.29 -2.39 -7.39
C GLU A 69 4.85 -3.80 -6.98
N VAL A 70 4.90 -4.75 -7.92
CA VAL A 70 4.59 -6.17 -7.68
C VAL A 70 5.85 -6.98 -7.99
N PRO A 71 6.38 -7.77 -7.04
CA PRO A 71 7.58 -8.58 -7.27
C PRO A 71 7.28 -9.79 -8.17
N ASP A 72 8.32 -10.49 -8.62
CA ASP A 72 8.13 -11.84 -9.20
C ASP A 72 7.56 -12.77 -8.13
N LEU A 73 6.26 -13.03 -8.25
CA LEU A 73 5.47 -13.82 -7.32
C LEU A 73 5.97 -15.26 -7.17
N VAL A 74 6.42 -15.88 -8.28
CA VAL A 74 6.94 -17.25 -8.26
C VAL A 74 8.29 -17.30 -7.57
N ALA A 75 9.17 -16.34 -7.88
CA ALA A 75 10.47 -16.23 -7.23
C ALA A 75 10.34 -15.90 -5.73
N LEU A 76 9.39 -15.03 -5.36
CA LEU A 76 9.04 -14.72 -3.98
C LEU A 76 8.64 -15.99 -3.21
N ARG A 77 7.68 -16.76 -3.75
CA ARG A 77 7.26 -18.04 -3.16
C ARG A 77 8.46 -18.99 -3.00
N ASN A 78 9.30 -19.09 -4.02
CA ASN A 78 10.48 -19.97 -3.97
C ASN A 78 11.47 -19.53 -2.88
N ALA A 79 11.70 -18.22 -2.71
CA ALA A 79 12.55 -17.69 -1.66
C ALA A 79 11.98 -17.96 -0.25
N LEU A 80 10.66 -17.85 -0.08
CA LEU A 80 9.96 -18.19 1.16
C LEU A 80 10.03 -19.69 1.49
N ALA A 81 9.86 -20.55 0.49
CA ALA A 81 9.87 -22.02 0.64
C ALA A 81 11.28 -22.63 0.74
N LYS A 82 12.33 -21.85 0.44
CA LYS A 82 13.72 -22.32 0.43
C LYS A 82 14.13 -22.81 1.82
N LYS A 83 14.48 -24.09 1.92
CA LYS A 83 15.04 -24.70 3.14
C LYS A 83 16.44 -24.15 3.39
N ARG A 84 16.58 -23.38 4.46
CA ARG A 84 17.85 -22.82 4.92
C ARG A 84 18.43 -23.65 6.07
N ARG A 85 19.73 -23.53 6.30
CA ARG A 85 20.43 -24.20 7.39
C ARG A 85 21.08 -23.18 8.29
N THR A 86 21.18 -23.51 9.57
CA THR A 86 21.91 -22.72 10.56
C THR A 86 23.40 -22.95 10.43
N THR A 87 24.20 -22.15 11.15
CA THR A 87 25.67 -22.32 11.26
C THR A 87 26.08 -23.69 11.80
N THR A 88 25.22 -24.38 12.56
CA THR A 88 25.45 -25.75 13.06
C THR A 88 25.01 -26.83 12.07
N GLY A 89 24.48 -26.45 10.91
CA GLY A 89 23.99 -27.37 9.87
C GLY A 89 22.56 -27.88 10.10
N SER A 90 21.89 -27.46 11.19
CA SER A 90 20.49 -27.79 11.47
C SER A 90 19.56 -27.09 10.48
N VAL A 91 18.34 -27.60 10.29
CA VAL A 91 17.33 -26.93 9.45
C VAL A 91 16.85 -25.69 10.21
N ALA A 92 16.97 -24.52 9.58
CA ALA A 92 16.53 -23.25 10.16
C ALA A 92 15.00 -23.16 10.23
N VAL A 93 14.49 -22.32 11.13
CA VAL A 93 13.05 -22.10 11.31
C VAL A 93 12.45 -21.47 10.05
N GLU A 94 11.34 -22.05 9.57
CA GLU A 94 10.61 -21.53 8.41
C GLU A 94 9.98 -20.15 8.72
N PRO A 95 10.03 -19.20 7.79
CA PRO A 95 9.47 -17.86 7.99
C PRO A 95 7.95 -17.89 8.03
N VAL A 96 7.36 -16.97 8.82
CA VAL A 96 5.95 -16.60 8.70
C VAL A 96 5.86 -15.33 7.85
N PHE A 97 5.18 -15.41 6.71
CA PHE A 97 4.99 -14.31 5.78
C PHE A 97 3.63 -13.64 6.02
N ILE A 98 3.66 -12.39 6.46
CA ILE A 98 2.48 -11.58 6.73
C ILE A 98 2.33 -10.59 5.57
N LEU A 99 1.33 -10.82 4.74
CA LEU A 99 1.07 -10.02 3.54
C LEU A 99 -0.05 -9.01 3.82
N ASP A 100 0.27 -7.72 3.79
CA ASP A 100 -0.73 -6.66 3.71
C ASP A 100 -1.26 -6.57 2.27
N GLN A 101 -2.53 -6.89 2.10
CA GLN A 101 -3.24 -6.88 0.83
C GLN A 101 -4.19 -5.69 0.68
N THR A 102 -4.08 -4.67 1.54
CA THR A 102 -5.07 -3.60 1.61
C THR A 102 -5.28 -2.86 0.28
N PHE A 103 -4.23 -2.75 -0.55
CA PHE A 103 -4.32 -2.13 -1.87
C PHE A 103 -5.10 -2.97 -2.90
N CYS A 104 -5.06 -4.30 -2.77
CA CYS A 104 -5.67 -5.25 -3.70
C CYS A 104 -6.30 -6.42 -2.93
N PRO A 105 -7.36 -6.17 -2.12
CA PRO A 105 -7.96 -7.21 -1.27
C PRO A 105 -8.78 -8.23 -2.08
N ASN A 106 -8.96 -7.99 -3.37
CA ASN A 106 -9.61 -8.87 -4.34
C ASN A 106 -8.68 -9.99 -4.87
N VAL A 107 -7.37 -9.89 -4.67
CA VAL A 107 -6.41 -10.90 -5.13
C VAL A 107 -6.32 -12.02 -4.10
N HIS A 108 -6.43 -13.28 -4.54
CA HIS A 108 -6.35 -14.44 -3.64
C HIS A 108 -4.94 -15.04 -3.68
N PHE A 109 -4.27 -15.11 -2.54
CA PHE A 109 -2.92 -15.69 -2.44
C PHE A 109 -2.85 -16.99 -1.62
N LEU A 110 -3.83 -17.25 -0.75
CA LEU A 110 -3.74 -18.25 0.32
C LEU A 110 -4.66 -19.47 0.11
N GLY A 111 -5.52 -19.48 -0.90
CA GLY A 111 -6.42 -20.59 -1.20
C GLY A 111 -5.69 -21.85 -1.64
N GLU A 112 -6.37 -23.00 -1.67
CA GLU A 112 -5.76 -24.26 -2.10
C GLU A 112 -5.24 -24.16 -3.55
N GLY A 113 -3.96 -24.43 -3.76
CA GLY A 113 -3.29 -24.29 -5.05
C GLY A 113 -2.84 -22.87 -5.40
N ASP A 114 -3.21 -21.86 -4.60
CA ASP A 114 -2.75 -20.48 -4.79
C ASP A 114 -1.26 -20.31 -4.45
N LEU A 115 -0.70 -19.18 -4.87
CA LEU A 115 0.73 -18.88 -4.81
C LEU A 115 1.37 -19.16 -3.44
N LEU A 116 0.75 -18.71 -2.36
CA LEU A 116 1.29 -18.78 -1.01
C LEU A 116 0.68 -19.93 -0.18
N SER A 117 -0.05 -20.83 -0.81
CA SER A 117 -0.69 -21.98 -0.14
C SER A 117 0.31 -22.97 0.49
N THR A 118 1.56 -22.99 -0.01
CA THR A 118 2.61 -23.95 0.39
C THR A 118 3.64 -23.39 1.36
N VAL A 119 3.50 -22.14 1.80
CA VAL A 119 4.38 -21.48 2.78
C VAL A 119 3.56 -20.99 3.96
N ARG A 120 4.16 -20.70 5.12
CA ARG A 120 3.40 -20.18 6.26
C ARG A 120 3.00 -18.73 6.01
N ALA A 121 1.77 -18.50 5.55
CA ALA A 121 1.29 -17.19 5.16
C ALA A 121 0.06 -16.74 5.96
N ILE A 122 -0.01 -15.45 6.24
CA ILE A 122 -1.18 -14.74 6.77
C ILE A 122 -1.40 -13.53 5.87
N ALA A 123 -2.59 -13.39 5.30
CA ALA A 123 -3.00 -12.18 4.60
C ALA A 123 -3.76 -11.27 5.56
N TYR A 124 -3.44 -9.99 5.58
CA TYR A 124 -4.11 -8.96 6.35
C TYR A 124 -4.70 -7.90 5.40
N VAL A 125 -5.87 -7.37 5.77
CA VAL A 125 -6.51 -6.27 5.05
C VAL A 125 -7.04 -5.26 6.06
N SER A 126 -6.76 -3.98 5.83
CA SER A 126 -7.45 -2.91 6.56
C SER A 126 -8.90 -2.81 6.10
N GLY A 127 -9.82 -3.19 6.98
CA GLY A 127 -11.26 -3.07 6.79
C GLY A 127 -11.74 -1.63 6.61
N SER A 128 -10.95 -0.65 7.04
CA SER A 128 -11.25 0.79 6.88
C SER A 128 -11.24 1.31 5.45
N LYS A 129 -10.76 0.50 4.49
CA LYS A 129 -10.62 0.87 3.07
C LYS A 129 -11.79 0.32 2.27
N PHE A 130 -11.50 -0.35 1.16
CA PHE A 130 -12.49 -1.01 0.32
C PHE A 130 -13.46 -1.93 1.06
N PRO A 131 -13.06 -2.73 2.08
CA PRO A 131 -14.00 -3.64 2.72
C PRO A 131 -15.23 -2.96 3.31
N SER A 132 -15.06 -1.85 4.03
CA SER A 132 -16.18 -1.07 4.60
C SER A 132 -16.60 0.13 3.75
N GLY A 133 -15.90 0.44 2.66
CA GLY A 133 -16.14 1.68 1.90
C GLY A 133 -15.78 2.95 2.69
N GLY A 134 -14.94 2.83 3.73
CA GLY A 134 -14.59 3.94 4.62
C GLY A 134 -15.63 4.26 5.70
N LEU A 135 -16.61 3.38 5.93
CA LEU A 135 -17.69 3.60 6.89
C LEU A 135 -17.32 3.21 8.33
N CYS A 136 -16.30 2.36 8.53
CA CYS A 136 -15.83 2.00 9.87
C CYS A 136 -14.34 1.68 9.89
N THR A 137 -13.67 1.92 11.01
CA THR A 137 -12.32 1.39 11.22
C THR A 137 -12.40 -0.08 11.59
N ALA A 138 -11.80 -0.96 10.79
CA ALA A 138 -11.71 -2.39 11.07
C ALA A 138 -10.45 -2.97 10.42
N GLY A 139 -10.15 -4.22 10.74
CA GLY A 139 -9.10 -5.02 10.10
C GLY A 139 -9.46 -6.50 10.20
N TYR A 140 -9.05 -7.29 9.22
CA TYR A 140 -9.18 -8.74 9.29
C TYR A 140 -7.93 -9.40 8.72
N CYS A 141 -7.71 -10.65 9.12
CA CYS A 141 -6.67 -11.47 8.55
C CYS A 141 -7.18 -12.89 8.31
N VAL A 142 -6.60 -13.56 7.32
CA VAL A 142 -6.84 -14.96 6.98
C VAL A 142 -5.51 -15.69 6.88
N GLY A 143 -5.48 -16.92 7.38
CA GLY A 143 -4.35 -17.83 7.24
C GLY A 143 -4.63 -18.90 6.20
N ASN A 144 -3.58 -19.52 5.67
CA ASN A 144 -3.72 -20.79 4.96
C ASN A 144 -3.71 -21.95 5.98
N THR A 145 -3.93 -23.17 5.50
CA THR A 145 -4.03 -24.36 6.37
C THR A 145 -2.76 -24.62 7.20
N ILE A 146 -1.60 -24.12 6.78
CA ILE A 146 -0.32 -24.25 7.49
C ILE A 146 -0.25 -23.28 8.69
N THR A 147 -1.07 -22.22 8.68
CA THR A 147 -1.11 -21.18 9.72
C THR A 147 -2.34 -21.23 10.63
N ASP A 148 -3.17 -22.28 10.56
CA ASP A 148 -4.37 -22.46 11.42
C ASP A 148 -4.08 -22.22 12.91
N ARG A 149 -3.02 -22.84 13.45
CA ARG A 149 -2.61 -22.66 14.85
C ARG A 149 -2.20 -21.22 15.16
N ALA A 150 -1.65 -20.47 14.19
CA ALA A 150 -1.34 -19.06 14.37
C ALA A 150 -2.63 -18.22 14.40
N ILE A 151 -3.60 -18.52 13.54
CA ILE A 151 -4.92 -17.87 13.52
C ILE A 151 -5.68 -18.09 14.84
N GLU A 152 -5.66 -19.30 15.40
CA GLU A 152 -6.23 -19.58 16.73
C GLU A 152 -5.61 -18.69 17.83
N ARG A 153 -4.29 -18.48 17.77
CA ARG A 153 -3.58 -17.61 18.72
C ARG A 153 -3.92 -16.14 18.50
N ILE A 154 -3.97 -15.69 17.26
CA ILE A 154 -4.40 -14.32 16.93
C ILE A 154 -5.82 -14.09 17.48
N ALA A 155 -6.77 -14.99 17.23
CA ALA A 155 -8.14 -14.89 17.74
C ALA A 155 -8.20 -14.88 19.28
N LEU A 156 -7.35 -15.67 19.96
CA LEU A 156 -7.22 -15.60 21.41
C LEU A 156 -6.73 -14.22 21.87
N HIS A 157 -5.69 -13.67 21.24
CA HIS A 157 -5.15 -12.35 21.59
C HIS A 157 -6.14 -11.22 21.31
N LEU A 158 -6.91 -11.28 20.21
CA LEU A 158 -7.96 -10.29 19.93
C LEU A 158 -9.00 -10.25 21.06
N ARG A 159 -9.45 -11.42 21.53
CA ARG A 159 -10.38 -11.53 22.67
C ARG A 159 -9.79 -11.02 23.99
N LEU A 160 -8.56 -11.42 24.30
CA LEU A 160 -7.92 -11.04 25.58
C LEU A 160 -7.61 -9.54 25.66
N CYS A 161 -7.43 -8.88 24.51
CA CYS A 161 -7.10 -7.46 24.43
C CYS A 161 -8.32 -6.59 24.09
N ASP A 162 -9.55 -7.13 24.10
CA ASP A 162 -10.77 -6.45 23.67
C ASP A 162 -10.62 -5.73 22.32
N ASN A 163 -9.91 -6.37 21.38
CA ASN A 163 -9.57 -5.83 20.06
C ASN A 163 -10.34 -6.51 18.92
N GLU A 164 -11.46 -7.17 19.24
CA GLU A 164 -12.40 -7.71 18.26
C GLU A 164 -13.20 -6.59 17.60
N ALA A 165 -13.71 -6.85 16.38
CA ALA A 165 -14.66 -5.94 15.77
C ALA A 165 -15.98 -5.94 16.57
N THR A 166 -16.49 -4.76 16.87
CA THR A 166 -17.81 -4.57 17.49
C THR A 166 -18.94 -5.01 16.55
N ASP A 167 -20.12 -5.30 17.11
CA ASP A 167 -21.31 -5.68 16.33
C ASP A 167 -21.62 -4.71 15.20
N LEU A 168 -21.46 -3.40 15.42
CA LEU A 168 -21.68 -2.36 14.41
C LEU A 168 -20.66 -2.45 13.27
N GLN A 169 -19.38 -2.68 13.59
CA GLN A 169 -18.33 -2.86 12.57
C GLN A 169 -18.57 -4.15 11.77
N VAL A 170 -18.97 -5.25 12.43
CA VAL A 170 -19.30 -6.51 11.76
C VAL A 170 -20.51 -6.33 10.83
N ALA A 171 -21.56 -5.65 11.28
CA ALA A 171 -22.74 -5.36 10.44
C ALA A 171 -22.37 -4.50 9.22
N THR A 172 -21.53 -3.47 9.42
CA THR A 172 -21.04 -2.62 8.33
C THR A 172 -20.23 -3.42 7.31
N LEU A 173 -19.32 -4.28 7.76
CA LEU A 173 -18.54 -5.15 6.87
C LEU A 173 -19.44 -6.13 6.12
N ALA A 174 -20.42 -6.75 6.78
CA ALA A 174 -21.36 -7.68 6.17
C ALA A 174 -22.20 -7.03 5.06
N GLU A 175 -22.58 -5.75 5.24
CA GLU A 175 -23.30 -4.98 4.22
C GLU A 175 -22.41 -4.62 3.01
N GLN A 176 -21.15 -4.25 3.26
CA GLN A 176 -20.28 -3.65 2.24
C GLN A 176 -19.41 -4.66 1.47
N LEU A 177 -19.02 -5.79 2.08
CA LEU A 177 -18.17 -6.80 1.45
C LEU A 177 -18.75 -7.41 0.16
N PRO A 178 -20.06 -7.72 0.04
CA PRO A 178 -20.62 -8.32 -1.16
C PRO A 178 -20.39 -7.50 -2.45
N SER A 179 -20.36 -6.17 -2.34
CA SER A 179 -20.12 -5.27 -3.48
C SER A 179 -18.66 -4.88 -3.69
N MET A 180 -17.75 -5.31 -2.79
CA MET A 180 -16.37 -4.84 -2.74
C MET A 180 -15.63 -5.02 -4.07
N ASN A 181 -15.70 -6.20 -4.68
CA ASN A 181 -14.99 -6.49 -5.92
C ASN A 181 -15.49 -5.63 -7.09
N GLN A 182 -16.81 -5.38 -7.16
CA GLN A 182 -17.39 -4.49 -8.16
C GLN A 182 -16.91 -3.05 -7.94
N ARG A 183 -16.92 -2.57 -6.69
CA ARG A 183 -16.42 -1.24 -6.32
C ARG A 183 -14.94 -1.06 -6.64
N ILE A 184 -14.11 -2.09 -6.46
CA ILE A 184 -12.70 -2.08 -6.85
C ILE A 184 -12.57 -1.93 -8.38
N ALA A 185 -13.31 -2.73 -9.15
CA ALA A 185 -13.28 -2.67 -10.61
C ALA A 185 -13.73 -1.31 -11.17
N ASP A 186 -14.80 -0.74 -10.60
CA ASP A 186 -15.32 0.58 -10.97
C ASP A 186 -14.32 1.69 -10.64
N ALA A 187 -13.76 1.67 -9.43
CA ALA A 187 -12.76 2.63 -9.01
C ALA A 187 -11.48 2.55 -9.87
N TYR A 188 -11.01 1.35 -10.19
CA TYR A 188 -9.87 1.14 -11.09
C TYR A 188 -10.13 1.70 -12.49
N ARG A 189 -11.32 1.46 -13.06
CA ARG A 189 -11.69 2.00 -14.37
C ARG A 189 -11.67 3.53 -14.38
N ASN A 190 -12.25 4.17 -13.35
CA ASN A 190 -12.18 5.63 -13.21
C ASN A 190 -10.72 6.10 -13.09
N THR A 191 -9.90 5.38 -12.31
CA THR A 191 -8.49 5.71 -12.08
C THR A 191 -7.68 5.63 -13.38
N ARG A 192 -7.82 4.53 -14.13
CA ARG A 192 -7.13 4.34 -15.41
C ARG A 192 -7.50 5.41 -16.41
N GLU A 193 -8.79 5.70 -16.53
CA GLU A 193 -9.26 6.74 -17.45
C GLU A 193 -8.76 8.13 -17.05
N PHE A 194 -8.67 8.42 -15.74
CA PHE A 194 -8.11 9.68 -15.26
C PHE A 194 -6.59 9.76 -15.52
N VAL A 195 -5.84 8.70 -15.25
CA VAL A 195 -4.39 8.61 -15.53
C VAL A 195 -4.13 8.83 -17.02
N ASN A 196 -4.86 8.13 -17.90
CA ASN A 196 -4.73 8.27 -19.34
C ASN A 196 -5.04 9.70 -19.81
N PHE A 197 -6.04 10.35 -19.21
CA PHE A 197 -6.33 11.74 -19.45
C PHE A 197 -5.17 12.66 -19.04
N ILE A 198 -4.64 12.51 -17.83
CA ILE A 198 -3.51 13.31 -17.34
C ILE A 198 -2.29 13.16 -18.26
N GLN A 199 -1.97 11.94 -18.70
CA GLN A 199 -0.86 11.70 -19.63
C GLN A 199 -1.01 12.41 -20.97
N ARG A 200 -2.25 12.55 -21.48
CA ARG A 200 -2.53 13.30 -22.71
C ARG A 200 -2.47 14.81 -22.49
N THR A 201 -3.02 15.28 -21.38
CA THR A 201 -3.16 16.71 -21.06
C THR A 201 -1.86 17.34 -20.57
N LEU A 202 -1.04 16.57 -19.82
CA LEU A 202 0.24 17.00 -19.28
C LEU A 202 1.31 15.89 -19.47
N PRO A 203 1.83 15.69 -20.70
CA PRO A 203 2.80 14.64 -20.99
C PRO A 203 4.12 14.75 -20.21
N ALA A 204 4.44 15.94 -19.70
CA ALA A 204 5.64 16.18 -18.90
C ALA A 204 5.51 15.72 -17.43
N ALA A 205 4.30 15.42 -16.95
CA ALA A 205 4.12 14.86 -15.62
C ALA A 205 4.53 13.39 -15.59
N LYS A 206 5.13 12.95 -14.48
CA LYS A 206 5.41 11.53 -14.25
C LYS A 206 4.30 10.95 -13.40
N ILE A 207 3.84 9.76 -13.77
CA ILE A 207 2.77 9.05 -13.06
C ILE A 207 3.28 7.66 -12.68
N ASN A 208 3.19 7.34 -11.40
CA ASN A 208 3.38 5.96 -10.94
C ASN A 208 2.01 5.34 -10.73
N PHE A 209 1.66 4.41 -11.61
CA PHE A 209 0.45 3.62 -11.54
C PHE A 209 0.74 2.22 -12.06
N VAL A 210 -0.07 1.24 -11.62
CA VAL A 210 0.11 -0.15 -12.03
C VAL A 210 0.07 -0.26 -13.57
N PRO A 211 0.96 -1.03 -14.22
CA PRO A 211 0.87 -1.32 -15.65
C PRO A 211 -0.33 -2.21 -15.98
N GLU A 212 -0.78 -2.18 -17.23
CA GLU A 212 -1.92 -2.98 -17.69
C GLU A 212 -1.68 -4.49 -17.53
N THR A 213 -0.45 -4.96 -17.76
CA THR A 213 -0.07 -6.37 -17.59
C THR A 213 -0.22 -6.90 -16.17
N LEU A 214 -0.10 -6.05 -15.16
CA LEU A 214 -0.37 -6.42 -13.76
C LEU A 214 -1.86 -6.32 -13.42
N ALA A 215 -2.58 -5.38 -14.03
CA ALA A 215 -4.03 -5.30 -13.89
C ALA A 215 -4.75 -6.52 -14.49
N GLU A 216 -4.24 -7.07 -15.60
CA GLU A 216 -4.70 -8.34 -16.19
C GLU A 216 -4.53 -9.53 -15.24
N GLN A 217 -3.58 -9.45 -14.30
CA GLN A 217 -3.37 -10.44 -13.24
C GLN A 217 -4.24 -10.19 -11.99
N GLY A 218 -5.14 -9.19 -12.03
CA GLY A 218 -6.07 -8.86 -10.95
C GLY A 218 -5.59 -7.75 -10.01
N PHE A 219 -4.39 -7.20 -10.19
CA PHE A 219 -3.90 -6.07 -9.41
C PHE A 219 -4.50 -4.75 -9.92
N THR A 220 -5.67 -4.41 -9.40
CA THR A 220 -6.45 -3.24 -9.83
C THR A 220 -6.62 -2.21 -8.70
N PRO A 221 -5.53 -1.58 -8.20
CA PRO A 221 -5.62 -0.52 -7.21
C PRO A 221 -6.27 0.74 -7.81
N SER A 222 -6.94 1.54 -6.97
CA SER A 222 -7.53 2.83 -7.38
C SER A 222 -6.73 4.04 -6.92
N VAL A 223 -5.41 3.85 -6.79
CA VAL A 223 -4.48 4.87 -6.28
C VAL A 223 -3.31 5.01 -7.24
N PHE A 224 -2.94 6.25 -7.56
CA PHE A 224 -1.73 6.56 -8.32
C PHE A 224 -0.99 7.73 -7.68
N ALA A 225 0.30 7.85 -8.01
CA ALA A 225 1.10 9.02 -7.69
C ALA A 225 1.32 9.88 -8.93
N LEU A 226 1.29 11.20 -8.73
CA LEU A 226 1.49 12.22 -9.74
C LEU A 226 2.62 13.15 -9.30
N ASP A 227 3.67 13.18 -10.11
CA ASP A 227 4.81 14.10 -9.99
C ASP A 227 4.67 15.18 -11.08
N LEU A 228 4.37 16.40 -10.65
CA LEU A 228 4.15 17.54 -11.54
C LEU A 228 5.50 18.10 -12.03
N PRO A 229 5.57 18.59 -13.28
CA PRO A 229 6.78 19.21 -13.79
C PRO A 229 7.14 20.45 -12.97
N SER A 230 8.32 20.44 -12.36
CA SER A 230 8.83 21.52 -11.51
C SER A 230 9.94 22.31 -12.18
N HIS A 231 9.99 23.63 -11.94
CA HIS A 231 11.00 24.54 -12.48
C HIS A 231 11.90 25.10 -11.38
N GLY A 232 13.15 25.41 -11.72
CA GLY A 232 14.16 25.95 -10.80
C GLY A 232 15.57 25.71 -11.31
N ASN A 233 16.50 26.62 -11.02
CA ASN A 233 17.91 26.50 -11.40
C ASN A 233 18.67 25.59 -10.43
N THR A 234 18.19 25.46 -9.20
CA THR A 234 18.74 24.58 -8.17
C THR A 234 17.76 23.46 -7.81
N GLU A 235 18.25 22.42 -7.13
CA GLU A 235 17.40 21.36 -6.59
C GLU A 235 16.40 21.88 -5.56
N GLU A 236 16.82 22.80 -4.68
CA GLU A 236 15.97 23.43 -3.67
C GLU A 236 14.86 24.28 -4.30
N GLU A 237 15.16 25.03 -5.36
CA GLU A 237 14.17 25.82 -6.09
C GLU A 237 13.13 24.91 -6.76
N ARG A 238 13.57 23.83 -7.42
CA ARG A 238 12.68 22.84 -8.04
C ARG A 238 11.78 22.17 -7.01
N GLU A 239 12.32 21.77 -5.87
CA GLU A 239 11.57 21.14 -4.79
C GLU A 239 10.56 22.11 -4.17
N THR A 240 10.94 23.36 -3.94
CA THR A 240 10.03 24.41 -3.44
C THR A 240 8.89 24.66 -4.42
N HIS A 241 9.19 24.80 -5.71
CA HIS A 241 8.18 24.95 -6.76
C HIS A 241 7.24 23.75 -6.83
N LYS A 242 7.79 22.51 -6.80
CA LYS A 242 7.01 21.27 -6.80
C LYS A 242 6.01 21.24 -5.65
N ARG A 243 6.46 21.51 -4.42
CA ARG A 243 5.61 21.52 -3.22
C ARG A 243 4.47 22.54 -3.33
N ALA A 244 4.79 23.76 -3.78
CA ALA A 244 3.80 24.81 -3.98
C ALA A 244 2.76 24.43 -5.05
N LEU A 245 3.23 23.89 -6.19
CA LEU A 245 2.37 23.47 -7.30
C LEU A 245 1.45 22.30 -6.91
N ASN A 246 1.97 21.33 -6.17
CA ASN A 246 1.19 20.21 -5.64
C ASN A 246 0.07 20.69 -4.71
N LEU A 247 0.36 21.59 -3.77
CA LEU A 247 -0.66 22.17 -2.90
C LEU A 247 -1.69 22.99 -3.68
N LYS A 248 -1.24 23.74 -4.70
CA LYS A 248 -2.12 24.51 -5.58
C LYS A 248 -3.11 23.62 -6.32
N LEU A 249 -2.64 22.51 -6.90
CA LEU A 249 -3.51 21.49 -7.52
C LEU A 249 -4.54 20.96 -6.51
N ILE A 250 -4.09 20.49 -5.35
CA ILE A 250 -4.98 19.90 -4.34
C ILE A 250 -6.05 20.90 -3.89
N HIS A 251 -5.66 22.14 -3.58
CA HIS A 251 -6.61 23.18 -3.19
C HIS A 251 -7.60 23.51 -4.30
N ARG A 252 -7.17 23.51 -5.56
CA ARG A 252 -8.05 23.74 -6.70
C ARG A 252 -9.09 22.64 -6.84
N MET A 253 -8.67 21.37 -6.81
CA MET A 253 -9.58 20.23 -6.88
C MET A 253 -10.63 20.25 -5.75
N ILE A 254 -10.24 20.64 -4.53
CA ILE A 254 -11.15 20.72 -3.38
C ILE A 254 -12.07 21.93 -3.46
N SER A 255 -11.57 23.08 -3.92
CA SER A 255 -12.36 24.31 -3.96
C SER A 255 -13.41 24.27 -5.06
N GLU A 256 -13.08 23.69 -6.22
CA GLU A 256 -13.98 23.59 -7.37
C GLU A 256 -14.90 22.36 -7.31
N ILE A 257 -14.50 21.30 -6.59
CA ILE A 257 -15.29 20.07 -6.44
C ILE A 257 -15.46 19.69 -4.96
N PRO A 258 -16.00 20.56 -4.09
CA PRO A 258 -15.98 20.38 -2.63
C PRO A 258 -16.81 19.19 -2.12
N GLN A 259 -17.73 18.67 -2.92
CA GLN A 259 -18.57 17.53 -2.55
C GLN A 259 -17.91 16.18 -2.86
N GLU A 260 -16.89 16.15 -3.71
CA GLU A 260 -16.21 14.91 -4.10
C GLU A 260 -14.71 14.93 -3.81
N SER A 261 -14.06 16.09 -3.78
CA SER A 261 -12.63 16.21 -3.54
C SER A 261 -12.31 16.52 -2.08
N LYS A 262 -11.38 15.76 -1.50
CA LYS A 262 -10.93 15.98 -0.11
C LYS A 262 -9.42 15.87 0.04
N PHE A 263 -8.82 16.76 0.83
CA PHE A 263 -7.42 16.59 1.28
C PHE A 263 -7.40 15.55 2.40
N CYS A 264 -7.12 14.30 2.07
CA CYS A 264 -7.19 13.21 3.04
C CYS A 264 -6.32 12.02 2.63
N VAL A 265 -5.77 11.37 3.65
CA VAL A 265 -4.82 10.24 3.54
C VAL A 265 -5.50 8.91 3.16
N SER A 266 -6.82 8.80 3.26
CA SER A 266 -7.50 7.51 3.03
C SER A 266 -7.71 7.18 1.54
N TYR A 267 -8.10 5.94 1.27
CA TYR A 267 -8.52 5.43 -0.03
C TYR A 267 -9.55 4.31 0.15
N GLY A 268 -10.19 3.89 -0.94
CA GLY A 268 -11.20 2.81 -0.94
C GLY A 268 -12.57 3.24 -0.42
N GLN A 269 -12.85 4.56 -0.42
CA GLN A 269 -14.15 5.10 -0.05
C GLN A 269 -15.19 4.85 -1.17
N LEU A 270 -16.47 4.99 -0.82
CA LEU A 270 -17.57 4.80 -1.77
C LEU A 270 -17.61 5.85 -2.88
N LYS A 271 -17.27 7.11 -2.55
CA LYS A 271 -17.43 8.24 -3.48
C LYS A 271 -16.32 9.28 -3.40
N GLY A 272 -16.11 9.94 -4.53
CA GLY A 272 -15.22 11.08 -4.71
C GLY A 272 -13.75 10.74 -4.99
N CYS A 273 -12.89 11.73 -4.80
CA CYS A 273 -11.45 11.66 -5.05
C CYS A 273 -10.68 12.26 -3.86
N TYR A 274 -9.71 11.51 -3.36
CA TYR A 274 -8.94 11.84 -2.17
C TYR A 274 -7.52 12.20 -2.59
N TRP A 275 -7.11 13.39 -2.20
CA TRP A 275 -5.84 13.98 -2.58
C TRP A 275 -4.96 14.07 -1.35
N THR A 276 -3.68 13.70 -1.45
CA THR A 276 -2.74 13.87 -0.35
C THR A 276 -1.31 14.06 -0.83
N ILE A 277 -0.46 14.53 0.07
CA ILE A 277 0.99 14.53 -0.07
C ILE A 277 1.51 13.56 1.01
N PRO A 278 1.98 12.35 0.65
CA PRO A 278 2.44 11.36 1.63
C PRO A 278 3.53 11.89 2.56
N ALA A 279 4.46 12.70 2.05
CA ALA A 279 5.55 13.33 2.80
C ALA A 279 5.09 14.17 4.01
N THR A 280 3.95 14.84 3.92
CA THR A 280 3.43 15.71 4.99
C THR A 280 2.42 15.00 5.90
N SER A 281 2.16 13.71 5.67
CA SER A 281 1.13 12.97 6.38
C SER A 281 1.60 11.56 6.77
N THR A 282 1.52 10.59 5.86
CA THR A 282 1.80 9.17 6.12
C THR A 282 3.27 8.83 6.30
N GLN A 283 4.18 9.70 5.84
CA GLN A 283 5.63 9.54 5.98
C GLN A 283 6.19 10.37 7.15
N GLY A 284 5.37 10.68 8.16
CA GLY A 284 5.81 11.50 9.31
C GLY A 284 7.00 10.93 10.08
N THR A 285 7.20 9.61 10.03
CA THR A 285 8.34 8.91 10.65
C THR A 285 9.54 8.69 9.71
N THR A 286 9.40 9.03 8.43
CA THR A 286 10.46 8.93 7.41
C THR A 286 11.40 10.13 7.53
N LYS A 287 12.72 9.91 7.33
CA LYS A 287 13.70 11.00 7.33
C LYS A 287 13.38 11.98 6.21
N GLU A 288 13.61 13.27 6.45
CA GLU A 288 13.22 14.34 5.50
C GLU A 288 13.84 14.17 4.11
N GLY A 289 15.08 13.71 4.02
CA GLY A 289 15.76 13.45 2.74
C GLY A 289 15.20 12.25 1.96
N ASP A 290 14.45 11.37 2.62
CA ASP A 290 13.84 10.16 2.02
C ASP A 290 12.35 10.36 1.70
N LYS A 291 11.79 11.54 2.01
CA LYS A 291 10.37 11.85 1.75
C LYS A 291 10.17 12.24 0.30
N ASP A 292 9.12 11.69 -0.29
CA ASP A 292 8.74 12.00 -1.66
C ASP A 292 7.52 12.94 -1.67
N TYR A 293 7.76 14.19 -2.04
CA TYR A 293 6.75 15.25 -2.11
C TYR A 293 5.96 15.18 -3.43
N ILE A 294 5.32 14.04 -3.64
CA ILE A 294 4.44 13.75 -4.78
C ILE A 294 2.96 13.81 -4.36
N VAL A 295 2.08 14.09 -5.32
CA VAL A 295 0.64 14.01 -5.07
C VAL A 295 0.22 12.56 -5.18
N ARG A 296 -0.47 12.04 -4.16
CA ARG A 296 -1.16 10.75 -4.24
C ARG A 296 -2.65 11.00 -4.40
N VAL A 297 -3.23 10.36 -5.40
CA VAL A 297 -4.64 10.49 -5.78
C VAL A 297 -5.32 9.14 -5.61
N ALA A 298 -6.37 9.10 -4.81
CA ALA A 298 -7.19 7.92 -4.57
C ALA A 298 -8.60 8.14 -5.08
N VAL A 299 -8.98 7.36 -6.08
CA VAL A 299 -10.21 7.49 -6.84
C VAL A 299 -11.23 6.46 -6.35
N SER A 300 -12.50 6.87 -6.25
CA SER A 300 -13.61 6.04 -5.79
C SER A 300 -14.45 5.53 -6.98
N PRO A 301 -15.32 4.53 -6.77
CA PRO A 301 -16.18 4.03 -7.85
C PRO A 301 -17.26 5.03 -8.29
N GLU A 302 -17.77 5.85 -7.36
CA GLU A 302 -18.77 6.89 -7.63
C GLU A 302 -18.12 8.28 -7.63
N MET A 303 -18.01 8.92 -8.79
CA MET A 303 -17.53 10.30 -8.94
C MET A 303 -17.95 10.89 -10.30
N ASP A 304 -17.98 12.21 -10.41
CA ASP A 304 -18.11 12.92 -11.69
C ASP A 304 -16.74 13.04 -12.38
N LEU A 305 -16.28 11.96 -13.01
CA LEU A 305 -14.95 11.91 -13.62
C LEU A 305 -14.73 13.03 -14.67
N ASP A 306 -15.76 13.43 -15.41
CA ASP A 306 -15.64 14.47 -16.42
C ASP A 306 -15.42 15.86 -15.79
N LEU A 307 -16.08 16.15 -14.66
CA LEU A 307 -15.80 17.34 -13.89
C LEU A 307 -14.36 17.36 -13.33
N HIS A 308 -13.87 16.23 -12.80
CA HIS A 308 -12.47 16.16 -12.32
C HIS A 308 -11.45 16.36 -13.44
N LYS A 309 -11.70 15.77 -14.62
CA LYS A 309 -10.88 15.99 -15.82
C LYS A 309 -10.88 17.46 -16.24
N LYS A 310 -12.06 18.10 -16.25
CA LYS A 310 -12.20 19.52 -16.60
C LYS A 310 -11.39 20.41 -15.67
N VAL A 311 -11.57 20.29 -14.35
CA VAL A 311 -10.85 21.11 -13.36
C VAL A 311 -9.33 20.89 -13.46
N PHE A 312 -8.90 19.64 -13.70
CA PHE A 312 -7.49 19.35 -13.93
C PHE A 312 -6.95 20.01 -15.22
N ALA A 313 -7.69 20.00 -16.33
CA ALA A 313 -7.28 20.70 -17.55
C ALA A 313 -7.13 22.20 -17.33
N GLU A 314 -8.09 22.83 -16.65
CA GLU A 314 -8.04 24.26 -16.34
C GLU A 314 -6.86 24.60 -15.44
N PHE A 315 -6.51 23.73 -14.48
CA PHE A 315 -5.27 23.84 -13.70
C PHE A 315 -4.03 23.82 -14.59
N VAL A 316 -3.94 22.84 -15.50
CA VAL A 316 -2.78 22.71 -16.40
C VAL A 316 -2.64 23.95 -17.28
N GLU A 317 -3.74 24.42 -17.88
CA GLU A 317 -3.75 25.59 -18.75
C GLU A 317 -3.33 26.87 -18.00
N GLN A 318 -3.85 27.09 -16.80
CA GLN A 318 -3.68 28.37 -16.11
C GLN A 318 -2.45 28.44 -15.20
N ASP A 319 -2.03 27.30 -14.65
CA ASP A 319 -1.04 27.26 -13.58
C ASP A 319 0.25 26.57 -13.98
N VAL A 320 0.22 25.67 -14.96
CA VAL A 320 1.41 24.92 -15.42
C VAL A 320 1.94 25.51 -16.73
N LEU A 321 1.11 25.61 -17.78
CA LEU A 321 1.54 26.05 -19.11
C LEU A 321 1.75 27.56 -19.23
N VAL A 322 1.10 28.36 -18.39
CA VAL A 322 1.30 29.83 -18.34
C VAL A 322 2.55 30.20 -17.52
N SER A 323 3.04 29.29 -16.68
CA SER A 323 4.19 29.50 -15.79
C SER A 323 5.50 28.88 -16.32
N SER A 324 5.43 28.16 -17.45
CA SER A 324 6.56 27.53 -18.16
C SER A 324 7.12 28.40 -19.27
#